data_AF-A0A7C1R6V9-F1
#
_entry.id   AF-A0A7C1R6V9-F1
#
_cell.length_a   1.000
_cell.length_b   1.000
_cell.length_c   1.000
_cell.angle_alpha   90.00
_cell.angle_beta   90.00
_cell.angle_gamma   90.00
#
_symmetry.space_group_name_H-M   'P 1'
#
loop_
_entity.id
_entity.type
_entity.pdbx_description
1 polymer ?
#
loop_
_entity_poly.entity_id
_entity_poly.type
_entity_poly.pdbx_seq_one_letter_code
_entity_poly.pdbx_strand_id
1 'polypeptide(L)'
;MRCWAEIVVELDKNIESIDYPQALKPYDFLIILSGESAASVNPNFIKKGENTGYLVWDHSTIQQFRAADKIPKNLSIPEQKIAVEKFGNIVFGNLILFGAFTILSGVR
;
A
#
# COMPACT_ATOMS: atom_id res chain seq x y z
N MET A 1 -7.94 -8.58 -15.15
CA MET A 1 -8.90 -7.99 -14.19
C MET A 1 -8.09 -7.21 -13.16
N ARG A 2 -8.39 -5.93 -12.91
CA ARG A 2 -7.75 -5.17 -11.82
C ARG A 2 -8.62 -5.33 -10.58
N CYS A 3 -8.02 -5.75 -9.48
CA CYS A 3 -8.66 -5.76 -8.17
C CYS A 3 -8.06 -4.62 -7.35
N TRP A 4 -8.88 -3.92 -6.60
CA TRP A 4 -8.44 -2.93 -5.63
C TRP A 4 -9.36 -2.98 -4.42
N ALA A 5 -8.81 -2.54 -3.28
CA ALA A 5 -9.54 -2.33 -2.05
C ALA A 5 -9.16 -0.96 -1.51
N GLU A 6 -10.11 -0.30 -0.87
CA GLU A 6 -9.91 1.01 -0.26
C GLU A 6 -10.26 0.89 1.22
N ILE A 7 -9.43 1.49 2.06
CA ILE A 7 -9.61 1.49 3.50
C ILE A 7 -9.52 2.95 3.95
N VAL A 8 -10.52 3.39 4.69
CA VAL A 8 -10.56 4.68 5.34
C VAL A 8 -10.71 4.43 6.83
N VAL A 9 -9.83 5.05 7.62
CA VAL A 9 -9.86 4.97 9.07
C VAL A 9 -9.90 6.40 9.60
N GLU A 10 -10.89 6.70 10.43
CA GLU A 10 -10.94 7.93 11.21
C GLU A 10 -10.30 7.67 12.57
N LEU A 11 -9.32 8.50 12.93
CA LEU A 11 -8.56 8.36 14.17
C LEU A 11 -9.09 9.31 15.27
N ASP A 12 -9.79 10.39 14.87
CA ASP A 12 -10.46 11.27 15.80
C ASP A 12 -11.74 10.59 16.34
N LYS A 13 -11.71 10.24 17.62
CA LYS A 13 -12.82 9.57 18.31
C LYS A 13 -14.07 10.45 18.43
N ASN A 14 -13.98 11.75 18.14
CA ASN A 14 -15.13 12.65 18.14
C ASN A 14 -15.92 12.61 16.83
N ILE A 15 -15.38 11.98 15.79
CA ILE A 15 -16.07 11.82 14.51
C ILE A 15 -16.81 10.48 14.54
N GLU A 16 -18.14 10.54 14.46
CA GLU A 16 -19.01 9.37 14.59
C GLU A 16 -19.16 8.58 13.27
N SER A 17 -18.98 9.23 12.12
CA SER A 17 -19.14 8.61 10.81
C SER A 17 -18.12 9.10 9.78
N ILE A 18 -17.79 8.21 8.85
CA ILE A 18 -17.04 8.53 7.63
C ILE A 18 -18.07 8.71 6.53
N ASP A 19 -18.25 9.95 6.07
CA ASP A 19 -19.34 10.31 5.14
C ASP A 19 -18.98 10.11 3.66
N TYR A 20 -17.83 9.51 3.38
CA TYR A 20 -17.36 9.23 2.03
C TYR A 20 -17.06 7.73 1.86
N PRO A 21 -17.53 7.10 0.78
CA PRO A 21 -17.45 5.65 0.61
C PRO A 21 -16.09 5.15 0.12
N GLN A 22 -15.13 6.05 -0.13
CA GLN A 22 -13.92 5.77 -0.90
C GLN A 22 -12.69 6.51 -0.36
N ALA A 23 -11.51 5.93 -0.52
CA ALA A 23 -10.28 6.62 -0.16
C ALA A 23 -10.10 7.86 -1.05
N LEU A 24 -9.89 9.03 -0.43
CA LEU A 24 -9.68 10.28 -1.15
C LEU A 24 -8.20 10.50 -1.42
N LYS A 25 -7.88 10.88 -2.67
CA LYS A 25 -6.53 11.31 -3.04
C LYS A 25 -6.25 12.71 -2.46
N PRO A 26 -4.99 13.01 -2.11
CA PRO A 26 -3.86 12.08 -2.08
C PRO A 26 -3.95 11.10 -0.89
N TYR A 27 -3.45 9.88 -1.05
CA TYR A 27 -3.53 8.78 -0.09
C TYR A 27 -2.40 8.81 0.94
N ASP A 28 -2.70 8.37 2.17
CA ASP A 28 -1.69 8.17 3.22
C ASP A 28 -0.85 6.91 3.00
N PHE A 29 -1.45 5.89 2.39
CA PHE A 29 -0.84 4.61 2.12
C PHE A 29 -1.31 4.08 0.76
N LEU A 30 -0.39 3.58 -0.05
CA LEU A 30 -0.68 2.95 -1.34
C LEU A 30 0.08 1.64 -1.44
N ILE A 31 -0.63 0.53 -1.70
CA ILE A 31 -0.04 -0.80 -1.86
C ILE A 31 -0.27 -1.28 -3.30
N ILE A 32 0.80 -1.69 -3.99
CA ILE A 32 0.77 -2.07 -5.41
C ILE A 32 1.45 -3.43 -5.60
N LEU A 33 0.68 -4.43 -6.02
CA LEU A 33 1.13 -5.83 -6.08
C LEU A 33 1.22 -6.40 -7.51
N SER A 34 0.90 -5.59 -8.53
CA SER A 34 0.96 -6.02 -9.93
C SER A 34 1.46 -4.91 -10.85
N GLY A 35 2.09 -5.31 -11.96
CA GLY A 35 2.61 -4.39 -12.96
C GLY A 35 1.51 -3.55 -13.63
N GLU A 36 0.32 -4.11 -13.83
CA GLU A 36 -0.82 -3.38 -14.42
C GLU A 36 -1.28 -2.23 -13.54
N SER A 37 -1.25 -2.42 -12.22
CA SER A 37 -1.59 -1.38 -11.25
C SER A 37 -0.48 -0.32 -11.19
N ALA A 38 0.79 -0.75 -11.15
CA ALA A 38 1.96 0.13 -11.12
C ALA A 38 2.01 1.12 -12.29
N ALA A 39 1.61 0.69 -13.49
CA ALA A 39 1.59 1.53 -14.69
C ALA A 39 0.67 2.75 -14.59
N SER A 40 -0.35 2.70 -13.73
CA SER A 40 -1.33 3.78 -13.54
C SER A 40 -1.02 4.72 -12.37
N VAL A 41 0.02 4.45 -11.59
CA VAL A 41 0.34 5.24 -10.40
C VAL A 41 0.98 6.57 -10.81
N ASN A 42 0.38 7.66 -10.32
CA ASN A 42 0.96 8.98 -10.37
C ASN A 42 1.54 9.32 -8.99
N PRO A 43 2.78 9.84 -8.89
CA PRO A 43 3.36 10.27 -7.60
C PRO A 43 2.48 11.25 -6.82
N ASN A 44 1.65 12.05 -7.50
CA ASN A 44 0.70 12.97 -6.88
C ASN A 44 -0.50 12.28 -6.20
N PHE A 45 -0.66 10.96 -6.36
CA PHE A 45 -1.67 10.20 -5.62
C PHE A 45 -1.28 9.96 -4.17
N ILE A 46 -0.05 10.29 -3.77
CA ILE A 46 0.48 10.01 -2.43
C ILE A 46 0.68 11.34 -1.69
N LYS A 47 0.25 11.40 -0.43
CA LYS A 47 0.40 12.58 0.43
C LYS A 47 1.89 12.89 0.69
N LYS A 48 2.17 14.14 1.03
CA LYS A 48 3.49 14.58 1.49
C LYS A 48 3.39 14.93 2.97
N GLY A 49 4.28 14.39 3.79
CA GLY A 49 4.33 14.67 5.22
C GLY A 49 5.15 13.65 5.99
N GLU A 50 5.36 13.88 7.27
CA GLU A 50 6.25 13.07 8.11
C GLU A 50 5.68 11.70 8.48
N ASN A 51 4.36 11.58 8.67
CA ASN A 51 3.69 10.32 9.07
C ASN A 51 2.67 9.81 8.04
N THR A 52 2.84 10.21 6.78
CA THR A 52 1.93 9.86 5.68
C THR A 52 2.73 9.65 4.39
N GLY A 53 2.06 9.14 3.36
CA GLY A 53 2.58 9.09 2.01
C GLY A 53 3.45 7.88 1.71
N TYR A 54 3.08 6.71 2.24
CA TYR A 54 3.85 5.49 2.05
C TYR A 54 3.41 4.73 0.80
N LEU A 55 4.38 4.30 -0.02
CA LEU A 55 4.19 3.33 -1.08
C LEU A 55 4.78 1.99 -0.65
N VAL A 56 4.01 0.91 -0.69
CA VAL A 56 4.51 -0.46 -0.56
C VAL A 56 4.26 -1.21 -1.86
N TRP A 57 5.24 -1.98 -2.34
CA TRP A 57 5.09 -2.69 -3.62
C TRP A 57 5.92 -3.96 -3.74
N ASP A 58 5.42 -4.89 -4.56
CA ASP A 58 6.08 -6.18 -4.82
C ASP A 58 7.07 -6.13 -5.99
N HIS A 59 8.38 -6.14 -5.74
CA HIS A 59 9.36 -6.22 -6.83
C HIS A 59 9.53 -7.61 -7.44
N SER A 60 9.00 -8.66 -6.81
CA SER A 60 8.98 -10.00 -7.40
C SER A 60 7.96 -10.12 -8.52
N THR A 61 6.91 -9.28 -8.52
CA THR A 61 5.89 -9.22 -9.59
C THR A 61 5.97 -7.98 -10.46
N ILE A 62 6.52 -6.87 -9.96
CA ILE A 62 6.63 -5.60 -10.69
C ILE A 62 8.06 -5.40 -11.17
N GLN A 63 8.30 -5.65 -12.46
CA GLN A 63 9.63 -5.53 -13.06
C GLN A 63 10.07 -4.07 -13.26
N GLN A 64 9.13 -3.15 -13.48
CA GLN A 64 9.41 -1.73 -13.69
C GLN A 64 8.38 -0.86 -12.98
N PHE A 65 8.82 -0.03 -12.05
CA PHE A 65 7.93 0.88 -11.31
C PHE A 65 8.47 2.32 -11.24
N ARG A 66 8.50 3.00 -12.39
CA ARG A 66 9.09 4.36 -12.53
C ARG A 66 8.52 5.42 -11.59
N ALA A 67 7.27 5.26 -11.14
CA ALA A 67 6.67 6.21 -10.19
C ALA A 67 7.24 6.05 -8.77
N ALA A 68 7.67 4.85 -8.39
CA ALA A 68 8.26 4.58 -7.08
C ALA A 68 9.53 5.39 -6.83
N ASP A 69 10.36 5.58 -7.87
CA ASP A 69 11.59 6.39 -7.80
C ASP A 69 11.33 7.86 -7.42
N LYS A 70 10.10 8.34 -7.63
CA LYS A 70 9.68 9.72 -7.33
C LYS A 70 8.96 9.84 -5.99
N ILE A 71 8.72 8.73 -5.31
CA ILE A 71 8.03 8.68 -4.02
C ILE A 71 9.08 8.42 -2.94
N PRO A 72 9.41 9.39 -2.07
CA PRO A 72 10.51 9.25 -1.11
C PRO A 72 10.32 8.10 -0.14
N LYS A 73 9.08 7.87 0.31
CA LYS A 73 8.71 6.81 1.25
C LYS A 73 8.20 5.58 0.51
N ASN A 74 9.04 5.01 -0.33
CA ASN A 74 8.75 3.76 -1.01
C ASN A 74 9.44 2.59 -0.30
N LEU A 75 8.71 1.51 -0.09
CA LEU A 75 9.20 0.25 0.45
C LEU A 75 8.89 -0.85 -0.55
N SER A 76 9.94 -1.50 -1.04
CA SER A 76 9.84 -2.65 -1.93
C SER A 76 10.04 -3.94 -1.15
N ILE A 77 9.07 -4.85 -1.20
CA ILE A 77 9.11 -6.13 -0.47
C ILE A 77 8.76 -7.23 -1.48
N PRO A 78 9.50 -8.34 -1.57
CA PRO A 78 9.11 -9.43 -2.45
C PRO A 78 8.08 -10.33 -1.74
N GLU A 79 6.89 -9.80 -1.39
CA GLU A 79 5.99 -10.49 -0.45
C GLU A 79 5.50 -11.82 -1.00
N GLN A 80 5.20 -11.93 -2.30
CA GLN A 80 4.73 -13.19 -2.86
C GLN A 80 5.82 -14.25 -2.80
N LYS A 81 7.06 -13.87 -3.10
CA LYS A 81 8.21 -14.76 -2.99
C LYS A 81 8.42 -15.21 -1.54
N ILE A 82 8.37 -14.28 -0.57
CA ILE A 82 8.47 -14.62 0.86
C ILE A 82 7.33 -15.55 1.29
N ALA A 83 6.10 -15.27 0.85
CA ALA A 83 4.93 -16.06 1.18
C ALA A 83 5.09 -17.54 0.74
N VAL A 84 5.56 -17.76 -0.48
CA VAL A 84 5.80 -19.11 -1.01
C VAL A 84 7.01 -19.77 -0.35
N GLU A 85 8.15 -19.07 -0.24
CA GLU A 85 9.39 -19.66 0.28
C GLU A 85 9.34 -19.99 1.77
N LYS A 86 8.61 -19.19 2.56
CA LYS A 86 8.54 -19.36 4.02
C LYS A 86 7.31 -20.13 4.49
N PHE A 87 6.19 -20.00 3.77
CA PHE A 87 4.91 -20.51 4.23
C PHE A 87 4.24 -21.47 3.24
N GLY A 88 4.87 -21.73 2.08
CA GLY A 88 4.38 -22.67 1.06
C GLY A 88 3.10 -22.22 0.35
N ASN A 89 2.59 -21.01 0.61
CA ASN A 89 1.35 -20.53 0.05
C ASN A 89 1.34 -19.01 -0.11
N ILE A 90 0.98 -18.53 -1.30
CA ILE A 90 0.91 -17.11 -1.64
C ILE A 90 -0.11 -16.32 -0.83
N VAL A 91 -1.15 -16.97 -0.28
CA VAL A 91 -2.19 -16.32 0.55
C VAL A 91 -1.59 -15.62 1.78
N PHE A 92 -0.44 -16.10 2.29
CA PHE A 92 0.27 -15.47 3.40
C PHE A 92 0.87 -14.10 3.04
N GLY A 93 0.98 -13.75 1.75
CA GLY A 93 1.43 -12.43 1.30
C GLY A 93 0.61 -11.29 1.90
N ASN A 94 -0.71 -11.48 2.02
CA ASN A 94 -1.60 -10.50 2.63
C ASN A 94 -1.27 -10.24 4.11
N LEU A 95 -0.86 -11.26 4.86
CA LEU A 95 -0.45 -11.10 6.27
C LEU A 95 0.89 -10.37 6.39
N ILE A 96 1.82 -10.62 5.47
CA ILE A 96 3.10 -9.90 5.40
C ILE A 96 2.83 -8.41 5.15
N LEU A 97 1.97 -8.09 4.17
CA LEU A 97 1.58 -6.72 3.86
C LEU A 97 0.85 -6.04 5.02
N PHE A 98 -0.05 -6.77 5.70
CA PHE A 98 -0.73 -6.26 6.89
C PHE A 98 0.27 -5.93 8.01
N GLY A 99 1.28 -6.78 8.24
CA GLY A 99 2.35 -6.51 9.20
C GLY A 99 3.22 -5.29 8.81
N ALA A 100 3.53 -5.12 7.53
CA ALA A 100 4.24 -3.94 7.05
C ALA A 100 3.40 -2.66 7.25
N PHE A 101 2.10 -2.74 6.95
CA PHE A 101 1.15 -1.64 7.13
C PHE A 101 1.05 -1.21 8.60
N THR A 102 0.91 -2.13 9.56
CA THR A 102 0.76 -1.77 10.99
C THR A 102 2.00 -1.08 11.54
N ILE A 103 3.19 -1.50 11.11
CA ILE A 103 4.45 -0.87 11.50
C ILE A 103 4.57 0.54 10.90
N LEU A 104 4.28 0.70 9.60
CA LEU A 104 4.47 1.96 8.89
C LEU A 104 3.40 3.01 9.19
N SER A 105 2.15 2.58 9.35
CA SER A 105 1.02 3.48 9.64
C SER A 105 1.04 3.98 11.09
N GLY A 106 1.71 3.28 11.99
CA GLY A 106 1.71 3.62 13.42
C GLY A 106 0.34 3.44 14.09
N VAL A 107 -0.65 2.88 13.38
CA VAL A 107 -1.97 2.55 13.92
C VAL A 107 -1.78 1.39 14.89
N ARG A 108 -1.93 1.68 16.19
CA ARG A 108 -1.83 0.74 17.31
C ARG A 108 -3.10 0.81 18.16
#